data_AF-A0A1E7N8W4-F1
#
_entry.id   AF-A0A1E7N8W4-F1
#
_cell.length_a   1.000
_cell.length_b   1.000
_cell.length_c   1.000
_cell.angle_alpha   90.00
_cell.angle_beta   90.00
_cell.angle_gamma   90.00
#
_symmetry.space_group_name_H-M   'P 1'
#
loop_
_entity.id
_entity.type
_entity.pdbx_description
1 polymer ?
#
loop_
_entity_poly.entity_id
_entity_poly.type
_entity_poly.pdbx_seq_one_letter_code
_entity_poly.pdbx_strand_id
1 'polypeptide(L)'
;MITVIGLILWGASAAKGVTGSVARSWIALALTAGLLAVGVLAFAVNDSTTRSTLIGALGAAVGAATAFYFSSKSTDQAHDLLTTSVGTETVPDLTGRTADDAMRVLSTTTLRLMVDPTSPAPAAGKNVVKQQPLAGAVAPKGTTVLVTYG
;
A
#
# COMPACT_ATOMS: atom_id res chain seq x y z
N MET A 1 12.24 4.93 46.32
CA MET A 1 10.94 4.75 45.62
C MET A 1 10.43 6.00 44.90
N ILE A 2 10.74 7.23 45.34
CA ILE A 2 10.19 8.47 44.78
C ILE A 2 10.84 8.87 43.42
N THR A 3 12.07 8.43 43.14
CA THR A 3 12.81 8.77 41.92
C THR A 3 12.33 8.06 40.66
N VAL A 4 11.70 6.90 40.79
CA VAL A 4 11.24 6.09 39.64
C VAL A 4 9.95 6.66 39.03
N ILE A 5 9.10 7.29 39.84
CA ILE A 5 7.81 7.86 39.40
C ILE A 5 8.04 9.13 38.55
N GLY A 6 9.06 9.93 38.88
CA GLY A 6 9.42 11.15 38.13
C GLY A 6 9.87 10.88 36.70
N LEU A 7 10.57 9.77 36.46
CA LEU A 7 11.07 9.41 35.12
C LEU A 7 9.93 8.96 34.18
N ILE A 8 8.93 8.27 34.73
CA ILE A 8 7.75 7.77 33.99
C ILE A 8 6.86 8.95 33.55
N LEU A 9 6.71 9.96 34.42
CA LEU A 9 5.91 11.15 34.11
C LEU A 9 6.57 12.08 33.06
N TRP A 10 7.90 12.08 32.96
CA TRP A 10 8.59 12.85 31.91
C TRP A 10 8.53 12.15 30.54
N GLY A 11 8.59 10.82 30.50
CA GLY A 11 8.43 10.06 29.25
C GLY A 11 7.05 10.22 28.59
N ALA A 12 6.00 10.41 29.41
CA ALA A 12 4.63 10.57 28.92
C ALA A 12 4.34 11.96 28.31
N SER A 13 5.08 13.01 28.69
CA SER A 13 4.84 14.37 28.19
C SER A 13 5.48 14.65 26.82
N ALA A 14 6.49 13.87 26.43
CA ALA A 14 7.18 14.00 25.15
C ALA A 14 6.36 13.51 23.95
N ALA A 15 5.32 12.69 24.16
CA ALA A 15 4.52 12.08 23.09
C ALA A 15 3.48 13.02 22.45
N LYS A 16 3.28 14.25 22.96
CA LYS A 16 2.12 15.08 22.62
C LYS A 16 2.23 15.99 21.40
N GLY A 17 3.31 15.97 20.63
CA GLY A 17 3.39 16.87 19.47
C GLY A 17 4.32 16.44 18.36
N VAL A 18 3.84 15.66 17.39
CA VAL A 18 4.50 15.54 16.08
C VAL A 18 3.51 15.33 14.93
N THR A 19 3.67 16.15 13.90
CA THR A 19 2.88 16.21 12.66
C THR A 19 3.71 15.71 11.45
N GLY A 20 3.07 14.94 10.56
CA GLY A 20 3.27 14.97 9.10
C GLY A 20 4.30 14.03 8.46
N SER A 21 5.59 14.19 8.74
CA SER A 21 6.67 13.43 8.08
C SER A 21 7.69 12.87 9.09
N VAL A 22 7.89 13.66 10.13
CA VAL A 22 8.57 13.27 11.37
C VAL A 22 7.89 12.05 11.99
N ALA A 23 6.58 11.81 11.76
CA ALA A 23 5.84 10.67 12.30
C ALA A 23 6.51 9.29 12.06
N ARG A 24 7.12 9.04 10.88
CA ARG A 24 7.82 7.77 10.61
C ARG A 24 9.13 7.64 11.39
N SER A 25 9.89 8.72 11.47
CA SER A 25 11.13 8.80 12.26
C SER A 25 10.84 8.78 13.77
N TRP A 26 9.72 9.38 14.16
CA TRP A 26 9.28 9.46 15.56
C TRP A 26 8.71 8.15 16.07
N ILE A 27 8.09 7.33 15.21
CA ILE A 27 7.75 5.94 15.54
C ILE A 27 9.03 5.15 15.85
N ALA A 28 10.07 5.28 15.04
CA ALA A 28 11.34 4.61 15.28
C ALA A 28 11.97 5.07 16.61
N LEU A 29 12.03 6.39 16.85
CA LEU A 29 12.54 6.96 18.09
C LEU A 29 11.73 6.56 19.32
N ALA A 30 10.40 6.56 19.24
CA ALA A 30 9.52 6.13 20.32
C ALA A 30 9.67 4.63 20.62
N LEU A 31 9.89 3.81 19.59
CA LEU A 31 10.10 2.37 19.72
C LEU A 31 11.49 2.08 20.32
N THR A 32 12.53 2.80 19.90
CA THR A 32 13.86 2.72 20.50
C THR A 32 13.86 3.23 21.95
N ALA A 33 13.20 4.35 22.23
CA ALA A 33 13.08 4.87 23.59
C ALA A 33 12.27 3.94 24.50
N GLY A 34 11.19 3.34 23.99
CA GLY A 34 10.42 2.32 24.70
C GLY A 34 11.24 1.06 25.00
N LEU A 35 12.04 0.59 24.02
CA LEU A 35 12.93 -0.56 24.20
C LEU A 35 14.02 -0.28 25.24
N LEU A 36 14.62 0.92 25.21
CA LEU A 36 15.60 1.36 26.22
C LEU A 36 14.97 1.49 27.60
N ALA A 37 13.75 2.02 27.71
CA ALA A 37 13.02 2.12 28.98
C ALA A 37 12.73 0.73 29.57
N VAL A 38 12.32 -0.24 28.74
CA VAL A 38 12.13 -1.64 29.16
C VAL A 38 13.46 -2.27 29.62
N GLY A 39 14.56 -2.01 28.91
CA GLY A 39 15.89 -2.48 29.31
C GLY A 39 16.35 -1.90 30.67
N VAL A 40 16.15 -0.60 30.89
CA VAL A 40 16.50 0.07 32.15
C VAL A 40 15.62 -0.43 33.31
N LEU A 41 14.31 -0.60 33.08
CA LEU A 41 13.40 -1.19 34.07
C LEU A 41 13.79 -2.63 34.43
N ALA A 42 14.24 -3.43 33.45
CA ALA A 42 14.70 -4.80 33.69
C ALA A 42 15.97 -4.88 34.56
N PHE A 43 16.86 -3.87 34.49
CA PHE A 43 18.04 -3.76 35.35
C PHE A 43 17.76 -3.12 36.71
N ALA A 44 16.73 -2.26 36.81
CA ALA A 44 16.33 -1.63 38.07
C ALA A 44 15.48 -2.55 38.97
N VAL A 45 14.87 -3.59 38.42
CA VAL A 45 14.11 -4.61 39.17
C VAL A 45 15.04 -5.74 39.59
N ASN A 46 15.35 -5.80 40.90
CA ASN A 46 16.25 -6.81 41.47
C ASN A 46 15.59 -8.21 41.60
N ASP A 47 14.30 -8.35 41.31
CA ASP A 47 13.54 -9.60 41.39
C ASP A 47 13.76 -10.52 40.17
N SER A 48 14.07 -11.80 40.41
CA SER A 48 14.44 -12.78 39.38
C SER A 48 13.25 -13.25 38.53
N THR A 49 12.07 -13.31 39.13
CA THR A 49 10.83 -13.74 38.47
C THR A 49 10.39 -12.72 37.41
N THR A 50 10.33 -11.44 37.77
CA THR A 50 9.91 -10.37 36.85
C THR A 50 10.87 -10.22 35.67
N ARG A 51 12.17 -10.42 35.92
CA ARG A 51 13.21 -10.38 34.89
C ARG A 51 13.06 -11.52 33.88
N SER A 52 12.78 -12.74 34.36
CA SER A 52 12.55 -13.90 33.50
C SER A 52 11.30 -13.72 32.63
N THR A 53 10.22 -13.16 33.19
CA THR A 53 9.01 -12.83 32.43
C THR A 53 9.27 -11.75 31.38
N LEU A 54 10.02 -10.69 31.72
CA LEU A 54 10.37 -9.62 30.77
C LEU A 54 11.27 -10.12 29.64
N ILE A 55 12.27 -10.95 29.94
CA ILE A 55 13.15 -11.55 28.92
C ILE A 55 12.34 -12.47 27.99
N GLY A 56 11.43 -13.28 28.55
CA GLY A 56 10.53 -14.13 27.77
C GLY A 56 9.59 -13.33 26.86
N ALA A 57 8.98 -12.26 27.39
CA ALA A 57 8.12 -11.36 26.62
C ALA A 57 8.87 -10.65 25.48
N LEU A 58 10.12 -10.25 25.72
CA LEU A 58 10.97 -9.62 24.71
C LEU A 58 11.30 -10.60 23.57
N GLY A 59 11.68 -11.84 23.93
CA GLY A 59 11.91 -12.90 22.95
C GLY A 59 10.67 -13.20 22.10
N ALA A 60 9.49 -13.28 22.73
CA ALA A 60 8.22 -13.47 22.02
C ALA A 60 7.89 -12.30 21.07
N ALA A 61 8.14 -11.05 21.50
CA ALA A 61 7.90 -9.87 20.65
C ALA A 61 8.81 -9.83 19.43
N VAL A 62 10.10 -10.18 19.59
CA VAL A 62 11.04 -10.28 18.46
C VAL A 62 10.62 -11.39 17.50
N GLY A 63 10.24 -12.56 18.04
CA GLY A 63 9.73 -13.68 17.25
C GLY A 63 8.49 -13.30 16.41
N ALA A 64 7.52 -12.64 17.04
CA ALA A 64 6.33 -12.14 16.36
C ALA A 64 6.66 -11.14 15.25
N ALA A 65 7.60 -10.21 15.48
CA ALA A 65 8.03 -9.26 14.47
C ALA A 65 8.69 -9.95 13.25
N THR A 66 9.59 -10.92 13.49
CA THR A 66 10.18 -11.71 12.40
C THR A 66 9.15 -12.53 11.62
N ALA A 67 8.17 -13.13 12.30
CA ALA A 67 7.10 -13.88 11.65
C ALA A 67 6.22 -12.95 10.79
N PHE A 68 5.88 -11.77 11.30
CA PHE A 68 5.09 -10.79 10.57
C PHE A 68 5.84 -10.28 9.34
N TYR A 69 7.16 -10.09 9.42
CA TYR A 69 7.99 -9.67 8.29
C TYR A 69 8.03 -10.70 7.15
N PHE A 70 8.19 -11.98 7.48
CA PHE A 70 8.15 -13.03 6.46
C PHE A 70 6.74 -13.23 5.89
N SER A 71 5.71 -13.11 6.73
CA SER A 71 4.31 -13.12 6.30
C SER A 71 4.03 -12.00 5.29
N SER A 72 4.40 -10.75 5.61
CA SER A 72 4.19 -9.62 4.71
C SER A 72 4.91 -9.81 3.37
N LYS A 73 6.17 -10.28 3.38
CA LYS A 73 6.93 -10.52 2.16
C LYS A 73 6.31 -11.61 1.26
N SER A 74 5.71 -12.64 1.86
CA SER A 74 5.01 -13.70 1.10
C SER A 74 3.73 -13.18 0.43
N THR A 75 3.03 -12.23 1.07
CA THR A 75 1.83 -11.59 0.50
C THR A 75 2.17 -10.70 -0.68
N ASP A 76 3.28 -9.95 -0.63
CA ASP A 76 3.73 -9.11 -1.76
C ASP A 76 4.01 -9.94 -3.01
N GLN A 77 4.69 -11.08 -2.84
CA GLN A 77 4.95 -12.02 -3.95
C GLN A 77 3.67 -12.64 -4.51
N ALA A 78 2.69 -12.97 -3.66
CA ALA A 78 1.41 -13.50 -4.11
C ALA A 78 0.64 -12.50 -4.99
N HIS A 79 0.69 -11.20 -4.67
CA HIS A 79 0.09 -10.14 -5.50
C HIS A 79 0.75 -10.01 -6.87
N ASP A 80 2.07 -10.15 -6.94
CA ASP A 80 2.82 -10.09 -8.19
C ASP A 80 2.48 -11.26 -9.12
N LEU A 81 2.34 -12.47 -8.56
CA LEU A 81 1.90 -13.64 -9.32
C LEU A 81 0.45 -13.51 -9.80
N LEU A 82 -0.45 -12.96 -8.99
CA LEU A 82 -1.82 -12.66 -9.43
C LEU A 82 -1.82 -11.66 -10.58
N THR A 83 -1.04 -10.59 -10.49
CA THR A 83 -0.92 -9.57 -11.55
C THR A 83 -0.31 -10.13 -12.83
N THR A 84 0.69 -11.00 -12.70
CA THR A 84 1.35 -11.67 -13.82
C THR A 84 0.43 -12.72 -14.46
N SER A 85 -0.35 -13.45 -13.67
CA SER A 85 -1.27 -14.49 -14.15
C SER A 85 -2.57 -13.95 -14.74
N VAL A 86 -3.09 -12.80 -14.28
CA VAL A 86 -4.21 -12.13 -14.98
C VAL A 86 -3.81 -11.67 -16.38
N GLY A 87 -2.52 -11.64 -16.70
CA GLY A 87 -2.01 -11.31 -18.02
C GLY A 87 -2.20 -9.83 -18.34
N THR A 88 -1.18 -9.25 -18.94
CA THR A 88 -1.28 -7.91 -19.51
C THR A 88 -1.54 -8.02 -21.01
N GLU A 89 -2.38 -7.14 -21.54
CA GLU A 89 -2.72 -7.07 -22.95
C GLU A 89 -2.43 -5.67 -23.48
N THR A 90 -1.87 -5.58 -24.69
CA THR A 90 -1.54 -4.31 -25.32
C THR A 90 -2.82 -3.63 -25.77
N VAL A 91 -3.03 -2.38 -25.35
CA VAL A 91 -4.21 -1.60 -25.74
C VAL A 91 -4.12 -1.26 -27.22
N PRO A 92 -5.07 -1.72 -28.07
CA PRO A 92 -5.07 -1.39 -29.48
C PRO A 92 -5.34 0.09 -29.71
N ASP A 93 -4.87 0.61 -30.84
CA ASP A 93 -5.14 2.00 -31.24
C ASP A 93 -6.56 2.13 -31.80
N LEU A 94 -7.40 2.86 -31.08
CA LEU A 94 -8.77 3.17 -31.47
C LEU A 94 -8.90 4.61 -31.98
N THR A 95 -7.82 5.40 -31.95
CA THR A 95 -7.86 6.79 -32.43
C THR A 95 -8.18 6.83 -33.93
N GLY A 96 -9.07 7.74 -34.33
CA GLY A 96 -9.54 7.84 -35.71
C GLY A 96 -10.54 6.75 -36.14
N ARG A 97 -10.89 5.78 -35.28
CA ARG A 97 -11.94 4.78 -35.57
C ARG A 97 -13.32 5.26 -35.14
N THR A 98 -14.35 4.68 -35.77
CA THR A 98 -15.74 4.85 -35.38
C THR A 98 -16.04 4.07 -34.09
N ALA A 99 -17.15 4.38 -33.41
CA ALA A 99 -17.56 3.67 -32.20
C ALA A 99 -17.75 2.16 -32.44
N ASP A 100 -18.34 1.77 -33.58
CA ASP A 100 -18.56 0.37 -33.95
C ASP A 100 -17.25 -0.38 -34.24
N ASP A 101 -16.31 0.26 -34.95
CA ASP A 101 -15.00 -0.33 -35.21
C ASP A 101 -14.16 -0.45 -33.93
N ALA A 102 -14.21 0.57 -33.06
CA ALA A 102 -13.52 0.54 -31.79
C ALA A 102 -14.05 -0.57 -30.88
N MET A 103 -15.37 -0.75 -30.84
CA MET A 103 -16.01 -1.84 -30.10
C MET A 103 -15.63 -3.22 -30.67
N ARG A 104 -15.57 -3.37 -32.00
CA ARG A 104 -15.13 -4.62 -32.65
C ARG A 104 -13.70 -4.98 -32.31
N VAL A 105 -12.79 -4.02 -32.36
CA VAL A 105 -11.37 -4.23 -32.04
C VAL A 105 -11.21 -4.59 -30.56
N LEU A 106 -11.87 -3.87 -29.64
CA LEU A 106 -11.79 -4.19 -28.22
C LEU A 106 -12.48 -5.50 -27.86
N SER A 107 -13.52 -5.93 -28.60
CA SER A 107 -14.17 -7.24 -28.39
C SER A 107 -13.24 -8.42 -28.71
N THR A 108 -12.16 -8.21 -29.46
CA THR A 108 -11.12 -9.24 -29.67
C THR A 108 -10.13 -9.33 -28.52
N THR A 109 -10.20 -8.40 -27.57
CA THR A 109 -9.33 -8.30 -26.40
C THR A 109 -10.14 -8.50 -25.12
N THR A 110 -9.47 -8.62 -23.97
CA THR A 110 -10.14 -8.72 -22.66
C THR A 110 -10.51 -7.35 -22.08
N LEU A 111 -10.38 -6.28 -22.87
CA LEU A 111 -10.57 -4.88 -22.44
C LEU A 111 -12.03 -4.44 -22.56
N ARG A 112 -12.47 -3.55 -21.68
CA ARG A 112 -13.84 -3.02 -21.68
C ARG A 112 -13.86 -1.62 -22.28
N LEU A 113 -14.73 -1.38 -23.26
CA LEU A 113 -14.96 -0.04 -23.80
C LEU A 113 -15.93 0.73 -22.90
N MET A 114 -15.57 1.94 -22.50
CA MET A 114 -16.49 2.87 -21.84
C MET A 114 -16.35 4.25 -22.46
N VAL A 115 -17.49 4.90 -22.71
CA VAL A 115 -17.51 6.27 -23.21
C VAL A 115 -17.32 7.20 -22.02
N ASP A 116 -16.42 8.16 -22.14
CA ASP A 116 -16.26 9.19 -21.13
C ASP A 116 -17.58 9.98 -21.00
N PRO A 117 -18.19 10.08 -19.80
CA PRO A 117 -19.46 10.79 -19.63
C PRO A 117 -19.37 12.30 -19.94
N THR A 118 -18.16 12.86 -20.03
CA THR A 118 -17.91 14.25 -20.45
C THR A 118 -17.78 14.41 -21.97
N SER A 119 -17.74 13.30 -22.71
CA SER A 119 -17.65 13.28 -24.17
C SER A 119 -19.01 13.54 -24.82
N PRO A 120 -19.06 14.20 -26.00
CA PRO A 120 -20.22 14.16 -26.87
C PRO A 120 -20.68 12.71 -27.08
N ALA A 121 -22.01 12.50 -27.12
CA ALA A 121 -22.60 11.20 -27.38
C ALA A 121 -22.02 10.61 -28.69
N PRO A 122 -21.78 9.29 -28.76
CA PRO A 122 -21.30 8.64 -29.96
C PRO A 122 -22.36 8.76 -31.06
N ALA A 123 -22.23 9.79 -31.88
CA ALA A 123 -23.06 10.01 -33.06
C ALA A 123 -22.41 9.35 -34.28
N ALA A 124 -23.23 8.83 -35.21
CA ALA A 124 -22.75 8.24 -36.45
C ALA A 124 -21.85 9.24 -37.21
N GLY A 125 -20.59 8.87 -37.43
CA GLY A 125 -19.59 9.71 -38.11
C GLY A 125 -18.62 10.47 -37.20
N LYS A 126 -18.71 10.34 -35.87
CA LYS A 126 -17.68 10.86 -34.95
C LYS A 126 -16.60 9.82 -34.67
N ASN A 127 -15.35 10.27 -34.71
CA ASN A 127 -14.20 9.41 -34.50
C ASN A 127 -13.65 9.60 -33.09
N VAL A 128 -13.00 8.57 -32.55
CA VAL A 128 -12.29 8.66 -31.29
C VAL A 128 -11.11 9.64 -31.46
N VAL A 129 -11.16 10.76 -30.75
CA VAL A 129 -10.06 11.76 -30.70
C VAL A 129 -9.10 11.49 -29.56
N LYS A 130 -9.56 10.81 -28.52
CA LYS A 130 -8.73 10.48 -27.35
C LYS A 130 -9.15 9.15 -26.75
N GLN A 131 -8.17 8.39 -26.32
CA GLN A 131 -8.36 7.18 -25.55
C GLN A 131 -7.45 7.17 -24.33
N GLN A 132 -7.95 6.58 -23.24
CA GLN A 132 -7.19 6.39 -22.00
C GLN A 132 -7.53 5.00 -21.44
N PRO A 133 -6.56 4.08 -21.30
CA PRO A 133 -5.10 4.21 -21.54
C PRO A 133 -4.70 4.49 -22.99
N LEU A 134 -3.49 5.03 -23.22
CA LEU A 134 -2.97 5.35 -24.55
C LEU A 134 -2.82 4.10 -25.44
N ALA A 135 -2.83 4.31 -26.76
CA ALA A 135 -2.52 3.27 -27.73
C ALA A 135 -1.13 2.66 -27.45
N GLY A 136 -1.04 1.34 -27.49
CA GLY A 136 0.20 0.61 -27.22
C GLY A 136 0.58 0.51 -25.74
N ALA A 137 -0.19 1.11 -24.82
CA ALA A 137 0.03 0.93 -23.39
C ALA A 137 -0.26 -0.52 -22.98
N VAL A 138 0.51 -1.03 -22.03
CA VAL A 138 0.30 -2.35 -21.44
C VAL A 138 -0.69 -2.20 -20.31
N ALA A 139 -1.89 -2.77 -20.46
CA ALA A 139 -2.94 -2.71 -19.45
C ALA A 139 -3.26 -4.13 -18.93
N PRO A 140 -3.63 -4.28 -17.65
CA PRO A 140 -4.19 -5.53 -17.15
C PRO A 140 -5.41 -5.96 -17.97
N LYS A 141 -5.57 -7.25 -18.21
CA LYS A 141 -6.82 -7.78 -18.79
C LYS A 141 -8.02 -7.36 -17.93
N GLY A 142 -9.11 -6.95 -18.58
CA GLY A 142 -10.30 -6.42 -17.90
C GLY A 142 -10.28 -4.92 -17.61
N THR A 143 -9.22 -4.19 -17.96
CA THR A 143 -9.15 -2.73 -17.81
C THR A 143 -10.19 -2.03 -18.68
N THR A 144 -10.82 -1.00 -18.13
CA THR A 144 -11.74 -0.13 -18.85
C THR A 144 -10.98 0.93 -19.63
N VAL A 145 -11.14 0.94 -20.95
CA VAL A 145 -10.62 1.96 -21.86
C VAL A 145 -11.70 3.05 -22.01
N LEU A 146 -11.39 4.25 -21.52
CA LEU A 146 -12.21 5.43 -21.72
C LEU A 146 -11.91 6.04 -23.09
N VAL A 147 -12.95 6.28 -23.87
CA VAL A 147 -12.85 6.96 -25.18
C VAL A 147 -13.61 8.28 -25.17
N THR A 148 -13.04 9.27 -25.84
CA THR A 148 -13.63 10.58 -26.10
C THR A 148 -13.83 10.75 -27.61
N TYR A 149 -15.04 11.13 -28.01
CA TYR A 149 -15.44 11.37 -29.40
C TYR A 149 -15.38 12.86 -29.75
N GLY A 150 -14.89 13.18 -30.95
CA GLY A 150 -14.68 14.53 -31.47
C GLY A 150 -15.59 14.80 -32.65
#